data_AF-A0A6S7IPT4-F1
#
_entry.id   AF-A0A6S7IPT4-F1
#
_cell.length_a   1.000
_cell.length_b   1.000
_cell.length_c   1.000
_cell.angle_alpha   90.00
_cell.angle_beta   90.00
_cell.angle_gamma   90.00
#
_symmetry.space_group_name_H-M   'P 1'
#
loop_
_entity.id
_entity.type
_entity.pdbx_description
1 polymer ?
#
loop_
_entity_poly.entity_id
_entity_poly.type
_entity_poly.pdbx_seq_one_letter_code
_entity_poly.pdbx_strand_id
1 'polypeptide(L)'
;MQEESVYTKLIASYQREDDGEEVCLSNLNIAPVEATALFEFLSYVNNLHKLNMTNCVMEHLVFREFTKLLMKDNENCKLTELDISLTKLTDENAECLSNALTSDNCKLTELDISRNNLTREGAKCLSDALMSDKCQLTKLGIGHNKLTHKSAKHLSDALMSDKCKLTKLGIGHNKLTHKGAKHLSDALMSDKCKLTKLDISYNNLTHEGAKHLSDALMNDNCKLTKLDISGNYLRHEGAKHLSDALMSDKCKLTELNIGGNYLTLENTKHLSDALMSDNCKLTELNISSNNLTHEGAKHLSDALMSDNCKLTELNISDNILTNELAAKHLSDALMSDKCKLTRLDISYNNLTHEGAKHLSDALMINIGGNYLIYENTKHLSDALSDNCKLTELNISNNNLTNEGAKHLSDALMSDKCKLTKLDISHNKLTHEGAKYLSDALMSDKCKLTKLDISRNNLTHEGAKHLSDALMINIGGNYLVYENTKHLSNALMSDNCKLTELNISNNNLTHEGAKHLSDALMSDKCKLTKLDISYNNLTNEGAKHLSDALMSDKCKLTKLDISHNNLTHEGAKCLSDALTSDTCKLTELGHTSKPGPDSDPDSGRDSK
;
A
#
# COMPACT_ATOMS: atom_id res chain seq x y z
N MET A 1 -5.35 21.80 -15.45
CA MET A 1 -5.83 20.45 -15.76
C MET A 1 -6.44 20.49 -17.15
N GLN A 2 -5.77 19.91 -18.14
CA GLN A 2 -6.52 19.41 -19.29
C GLN A 2 -7.30 18.21 -18.76
N GLU A 3 -8.62 18.23 -18.87
CA GLU A 3 -9.44 17.05 -18.64
C GLU A 3 -8.94 15.97 -19.60
N GLU A 4 -8.35 14.91 -19.06
CA GLU A 4 -8.06 13.73 -19.86
C GLU A 4 -9.41 13.18 -20.31
N SER A 5 -9.63 13.16 -21.62
CA SER A 5 -10.93 12.79 -22.15
C SER A 5 -11.24 11.33 -21.78
N VAL A 6 -12.52 11.06 -21.49
CA VAL A 6 -13.03 9.72 -21.23
C VAL A 6 -12.56 8.71 -22.28
N TYR A 7 -12.48 9.14 -23.55
CA TYR A 7 -12.06 8.33 -24.69
C TYR A 7 -10.58 7.94 -24.64
N THR A 8 -9.70 8.82 -24.17
CA THR A 8 -8.26 8.54 -24.06
C THR A 8 -8.00 7.43 -23.04
N LYS A 9 -8.67 7.46 -21.87
CA LYS A 9 -8.55 6.40 -20.87
C LYS A 9 -9.18 5.09 -21.31
N LEU A 10 -10.31 5.13 -22.02
CA LEU A 10 -10.95 3.94 -22.58
C LEU A 10 -10.03 3.21 -23.57
N ILE A 11 -9.34 3.94 -24.44
CA ILE A 11 -8.39 3.36 -25.39
C ILE A 11 -7.18 2.77 -24.64
N ALA A 12 -6.65 3.50 -23.65
CA ALA A 12 -5.53 3.04 -22.84
C ALA A 12 -5.87 1.83 -21.95
N SER A 13 -7.11 1.68 -21.49
CA SER A 13 -7.54 0.49 -20.74
C SER A 13 -7.72 -0.73 -21.64
N TYR A 14 -8.07 -0.54 -22.93
CA TYR A 14 -8.23 -1.62 -23.90
C TYR A 14 -6.90 -2.13 -24.52
N GLN A 15 -5.81 -1.35 -24.42
CA GLN A 15 -4.50 -1.72 -24.97
C GLN A 15 -3.61 -2.52 -24.01
N ARG A 16 -4.06 -2.80 -22.79
CA ARG A 16 -3.34 -3.66 -21.84
C ARG A 16 -3.61 -5.14 -22.14
N GLU A 17 -2.63 -6.00 -21.90
CA GLU A 17 -2.58 -7.44 -22.20
C GLU A 17 -3.69 -8.32 -21.54
N ASP A 18 -4.70 -7.73 -20.88
CA ASP A 18 -5.74 -8.42 -20.08
C ASP A 18 -7.09 -8.59 -20.83
N ASP A 19 -7.12 -8.54 -22.17
CA ASP A 19 -8.33 -8.77 -23.00
C ASP A 19 -9.60 -7.96 -22.61
N GLY A 20 -9.44 -6.85 -21.87
CA GLY A 20 -10.52 -6.02 -21.36
C GLY A 20 -11.22 -6.54 -20.08
N GLU A 21 -10.59 -7.43 -19.30
CA GLU A 21 -11.13 -7.94 -18.03
C GLU A 21 -11.32 -6.87 -16.96
N GLU A 22 -10.36 -5.94 -16.85
CA GLU A 22 -10.40 -4.81 -15.94
C GLU A 22 -10.35 -3.48 -16.71
N VAL A 23 -11.33 -2.61 -16.47
CA VAL A 23 -11.34 -1.23 -16.97
C VAL A 23 -11.16 -0.27 -15.80
N CYS A 24 -10.14 0.59 -15.89
CA CYS A 24 -9.85 1.62 -14.91
C CYS A 24 -10.10 3.02 -15.48
N LEU A 25 -11.12 3.67 -14.94
CA LEU A 25 -11.55 5.03 -15.24
C LEU A 25 -11.25 6.00 -14.09
N SER A 26 -10.45 5.58 -13.10
CA SER A 26 -10.18 6.36 -11.90
C SER A 26 -9.74 7.80 -12.17
N ASN A 27 -10.13 8.74 -11.30
CA ASN A 27 -9.78 10.15 -11.39
C ASN A 27 -10.31 10.88 -12.66
N LEU A 28 -11.49 10.48 -13.17
CA LEU A 28 -12.17 11.17 -14.28
C LEU A 28 -13.33 12.06 -13.80
N ASN A 29 -13.53 13.17 -14.48
CA ASN A 29 -14.77 13.94 -14.40
C ASN A 29 -15.69 13.49 -15.55
N ILE A 30 -16.76 12.75 -15.24
CA ILE A 30 -17.64 12.21 -16.29
C ILE A 30 -18.79 13.18 -16.49
N ALA A 31 -18.72 13.97 -17.57
CA ALA A 31 -19.77 14.91 -17.90
C ALA A 31 -21.06 14.18 -18.34
N PRO A 32 -22.26 14.75 -18.09
CA PRO A 32 -23.54 14.16 -18.51
C PRO A 32 -23.64 13.77 -19.99
N VAL A 33 -23.03 14.57 -20.88
CA VAL A 33 -23.05 14.33 -22.33
C VAL A 33 -22.22 13.10 -22.72
N GLU A 34 -21.15 12.83 -21.97
CA GLU A 34 -20.22 11.73 -22.23
C GLU A 34 -20.64 10.43 -21.55
N ALA A 35 -21.37 10.54 -20.43
CA ALA A 35 -21.82 9.43 -19.60
C ALA A 35 -22.61 8.37 -20.38
N THR A 36 -23.61 8.79 -21.18
CA THR A 36 -24.46 7.86 -21.91
C THR A 36 -23.66 7.04 -22.92
N ALA A 37 -22.82 7.70 -23.72
CA ALA A 37 -21.98 7.02 -24.71
C ALA A 37 -20.95 6.11 -24.05
N LEU A 38 -20.35 6.55 -22.93
CA LEU A 38 -19.42 5.76 -22.13
C LEU A 38 -20.08 4.49 -21.60
N PHE A 39 -21.21 4.59 -20.91
CA PHE A 39 -21.87 3.44 -20.31
C PHE A 39 -22.49 2.52 -21.36
N GLU A 40 -22.93 3.08 -22.50
CA GLU A 40 -23.32 2.29 -23.65
C GLU A 40 -22.12 1.51 -24.22
N PHE A 41 -20.97 2.16 -24.42
CA PHE A 41 -19.74 1.48 -24.84
C PHE A 41 -19.34 0.36 -23.88
N LEU A 42 -19.31 0.64 -22.57
CA LEU A 42 -18.97 -0.35 -21.54
C LEU A 42 -19.90 -1.56 -21.59
N SER A 43 -21.17 -1.38 -21.99
CA SER A 43 -22.09 -2.50 -22.16
C SER A 43 -21.70 -3.44 -23.31
N TYR A 44 -20.95 -2.98 -24.31
CA TYR A 44 -20.48 -3.83 -25.42
C TYR A 44 -19.11 -4.47 -25.16
N VAL A 45 -18.49 -4.23 -23.99
CA VAL A 45 -17.22 -4.85 -23.62
C VAL A 45 -17.48 -6.27 -23.11
N ASN A 46 -17.28 -7.26 -23.99
CA ASN A 46 -17.67 -8.66 -23.77
C ASN A 46 -16.98 -9.39 -22.60
N ASN A 47 -15.88 -8.83 -22.08
CA ASN A 47 -15.08 -9.43 -21.01
C ASN A 47 -14.94 -8.53 -19.78
N LEU A 48 -15.72 -7.45 -19.65
CA LEU A 48 -15.58 -6.56 -18.49
C LEU A 48 -16.03 -7.26 -17.19
N HIS A 49 -15.08 -7.70 -16.36
CA HIS A 49 -15.33 -8.32 -15.05
C HIS A 49 -15.17 -7.32 -13.91
N LYS A 50 -14.23 -6.39 -14.06
CA LYS A 50 -13.89 -5.40 -13.04
C LYS A 50 -13.90 -3.98 -13.59
N LEU A 51 -14.60 -3.10 -12.92
CA LEU A 51 -14.65 -1.68 -13.24
C LEU A 51 -14.17 -0.86 -12.04
N ASN A 52 -13.06 -0.18 -12.20
CA ASN A 52 -12.56 0.79 -11.24
C ASN A 52 -12.88 2.21 -11.72
N MET A 53 -13.68 2.94 -10.95
CA MET A 53 -14.04 4.34 -11.14
C MET A 53 -13.72 5.14 -9.86
N THR A 54 -12.67 4.75 -9.14
CA THR A 54 -12.26 5.42 -7.90
C THR A 54 -11.98 6.90 -8.16
N ASN A 55 -12.45 7.78 -7.28
CA ASN A 55 -12.25 9.23 -7.38
C ASN A 55 -12.82 9.85 -8.67
N CYS A 56 -13.77 9.20 -9.34
CA CYS A 56 -14.53 9.82 -10.41
C CYS A 56 -15.56 10.81 -9.86
N VAL A 57 -15.69 11.96 -10.51
CA VAL A 57 -16.77 12.91 -10.21
C VAL A 57 -17.94 12.61 -11.15
N MET A 58 -19.07 12.23 -10.55
CA MET A 58 -20.32 11.95 -11.27
C MET A 58 -21.45 12.73 -10.61
N GLU A 59 -22.15 13.54 -11.39
CA GLU A 59 -23.42 14.12 -10.95
C GLU A 59 -24.48 13.02 -10.76
N HIS A 60 -25.50 13.29 -9.95
CA HIS A 60 -26.54 12.30 -9.66
C HIS A 60 -27.21 11.71 -10.91
N LEU A 61 -27.44 12.53 -11.95
CA LEU A 61 -28.00 12.07 -13.23
C LEU A 61 -27.06 11.11 -13.96
N VAL A 62 -25.75 11.40 -13.98
CA VAL A 62 -24.71 10.54 -14.55
C VAL A 62 -24.69 9.21 -13.82
N PHE A 63 -24.73 9.22 -12.48
CA PHE A 63 -24.74 8.00 -11.68
C PHE A 63 -25.99 7.15 -11.93
N ARG A 64 -27.15 7.77 -12.17
CA ARG A 64 -28.36 7.04 -12.53
C ARG A 64 -28.28 6.40 -13.91
N GLU A 65 -27.60 7.03 -14.87
CA GLU A 65 -27.32 6.38 -16.17
C GLU A 65 -26.32 5.23 -15.99
N PHE A 66 -25.32 5.40 -15.14
CA PHE A 66 -24.39 4.33 -14.78
C PHE A 66 -25.12 3.10 -14.21
N THR A 67 -26.06 3.28 -13.27
CA THR A 67 -26.78 2.12 -12.70
C THR A 67 -27.62 1.37 -13.72
N LYS A 68 -28.00 1.99 -14.86
CA LYS A 68 -28.65 1.26 -15.96
C LYS A 68 -27.73 0.25 -16.62
N LEU A 69 -26.42 0.48 -16.66
CA LEU A 69 -25.43 -0.51 -17.14
C LEU A 69 -25.56 -1.83 -16.35
N LEU A 70 -25.73 -1.72 -15.02
CA LEU A 70 -25.87 -2.87 -14.11
C LEU A 70 -27.21 -3.60 -14.27
N MET A 71 -28.22 -2.92 -14.82
CA MET A 71 -29.57 -3.45 -14.98
C MET A 71 -29.86 -3.93 -16.41
N LYS A 72 -29.00 -3.61 -17.37
CA LYS A 72 -29.21 -3.90 -18.79
C LYS A 72 -29.21 -5.42 -19.00
N ASP A 73 -30.25 -5.92 -19.68
CA ASP A 73 -30.32 -7.31 -20.11
C ASP A 73 -29.33 -7.51 -21.26
N ASN A 74 -28.12 -7.93 -20.91
CA ASN A 74 -27.03 -8.10 -21.84
C ASN A 74 -26.21 -9.31 -21.43
N GLU A 75 -26.30 -10.38 -22.22
CA GLU A 75 -25.56 -11.62 -22.02
C GLU A 75 -24.04 -11.39 -21.97
N ASN A 76 -23.55 -10.28 -22.52
CA ASN A 76 -22.14 -9.93 -22.56
C ASN A 76 -21.65 -9.10 -21.37
N CYS A 77 -22.56 -8.56 -20.52
CA CYS A 77 -22.15 -7.81 -19.33
C CYS A 77 -21.73 -8.78 -18.21
N LYS A 78 -20.42 -8.96 -18.05
CA LYS A 78 -19.81 -9.86 -17.05
C LYS A 78 -19.36 -9.16 -15.78
N LEU A 79 -19.80 -7.92 -15.55
CA LEU A 79 -19.28 -7.09 -14.46
C LEU A 79 -19.66 -7.68 -13.10
N THR A 80 -18.65 -8.20 -12.40
CA THR A 80 -18.77 -8.81 -11.07
C THR A 80 -18.14 -7.96 -9.97
N GLU A 81 -17.18 -7.10 -10.31
CA GLU A 81 -16.44 -6.28 -9.36
C GLU A 81 -16.53 -4.79 -9.73
N LEU A 82 -16.95 -3.97 -8.76
CA LEU A 82 -17.09 -2.53 -8.95
C LEU A 82 -16.45 -1.76 -7.80
N ASP A 83 -15.51 -0.89 -8.12
CA ASP A 83 -14.95 0.10 -7.20
C ASP A 83 -15.35 1.50 -7.66
N ILE A 84 -16.21 2.15 -6.89
CA ILE A 84 -16.65 3.54 -7.03
C ILE A 84 -16.38 4.30 -5.72
N SER A 85 -15.28 3.96 -5.05
CA SER A 85 -14.83 4.66 -3.86
C SER A 85 -14.39 6.09 -4.17
N LEU A 86 -14.52 6.99 -3.19
CA LEU A 86 -14.14 8.41 -3.32
C LEU A 86 -14.90 9.18 -4.44
N THR A 87 -16.10 8.77 -4.82
CA THR A 87 -16.90 9.41 -5.91
C THR A 87 -17.95 10.41 -5.41
N LYS A 88 -17.91 10.75 -4.11
CA LYS A 88 -18.83 11.67 -3.42
C LYS A 88 -20.29 11.21 -3.35
N LEU A 89 -20.57 9.90 -3.50
CA LEU A 89 -21.94 9.35 -3.49
C LEU A 89 -22.74 9.75 -2.26
N THR A 90 -24.01 10.09 -2.48
CA THR A 90 -25.00 10.41 -1.44
C THR A 90 -25.94 9.23 -1.19
N ASP A 91 -26.86 9.37 -0.25
CA ASP A 91 -27.89 8.36 0.04
C ASP A 91 -28.80 8.10 -1.18
N GLU A 92 -29.08 9.11 -2.01
CA GLU A 92 -29.87 8.96 -3.26
C GLU A 92 -29.14 8.08 -4.28
N ASN A 93 -27.81 8.21 -4.37
CA ASN A 93 -27.01 7.34 -5.21
C ASN A 93 -27.02 5.90 -4.68
N ALA A 94 -26.93 5.71 -3.36
CA ALA A 94 -27.03 4.38 -2.75
C ALA A 94 -28.40 3.75 -2.99
N GLU A 95 -29.49 4.52 -3.00
CA GLU A 95 -30.82 4.04 -3.40
C GLU A 95 -30.83 3.56 -4.87
N CYS A 96 -30.30 4.37 -5.80
CA CYS A 96 -30.18 3.98 -7.21
C CYS A 96 -29.36 2.69 -7.39
N LEU A 97 -28.26 2.55 -6.65
CA LEU A 97 -27.42 1.36 -6.67
C LEU A 97 -28.13 0.15 -6.06
N SER A 98 -28.87 0.35 -4.97
CA SER A 98 -29.67 -0.70 -4.32
C SER A 98 -30.74 -1.25 -5.26
N ASN A 99 -31.40 -0.37 -6.04
CA ASN A 99 -32.34 -0.78 -7.08
C ASN A 99 -31.64 -1.60 -8.18
N ALA A 100 -30.43 -1.21 -8.59
CA ALA A 100 -29.66 -1.99 -9.55
C ALA A 100 -29.22 -3.36 -9.02
N LEU A 101 -28.74 -3.43 -7.77
CA LEU A 101 -28.35 -4.67 -7.10
C LEU A 101 -29.51 -5.67 -6.95
N THR A 102 -30.75 -5.19 -7.01
CA THR A 102 -31.96 -6.02 -6.95
C THR A 102 -32.56 -6.32 -8.32
N SER A 103 -31.88 -5.95 -9.41
CA SER A 103 -32.24 -6.37 -10.78
C SER A 103 -31.79 -7.81 -11.06
N ASP A 104 -32.55 -8.54 -11.88
CA ASP A 104 -32.21 -9.91 -12.31
C ASP A 104 -30.91 -9.97 -13.15
N ASN A 105 -30.56 -8.84 -13.75
CA ASN A 105 -29.41 -8.72 -14.65
C ASN A 105 -28.13 -8.34 -13.92
N CYS A 106 -28.19 -7.88 -12.68
CA CYS A 106 -27.01 -7.46 -11.95
C CYS A 106 -26.19 -8.68 -11.51
N LYS A 107 -24.92 -8.72 -11.95
CA LYS A 107 -23.97 -9.81 -11.66
C LYS A 107 -22.93 -9.45 -10.59
N LEU A 108 -23.02 -8.26 -10.00
CA LEU A 108 -22.05 -7.79 -9.01
C LEU A 108 -22.00 -8.73 -7.80
N THR A 109 -20.80 -9.25 -7.54
CA THR A 109 -20.46 -10.02 -6.35
C THR A 109 -19.58 -9.22 -5.39
N GLU A 110 -18.90 -8.17 -5.88
CA GLU A 110 -18.01 -7.32 -5.10
C GLU A 110 -18.29 -5.85 -5.37
N LEU A 111 -18.46 -5.07 -4.31
CA LEU A 111 -18.73 -3.65 -4.40
C LEU A 111 -17.92 -2.89 -3.35
N ASP A 112 -17.13 -1.92 -3.79
CA ASP A 112 -16.51 -0.91 -2.93
C ASP A 112 -17.05 0.49 -3.25
N ILE A 113 -17.73 1.06 -2.26
CA ILE A 113 -18.25 2.45 -2.24
C ILE A 113 -17.71 3.19 -1.01
N SER A 114 -16.51 2.82 -0.54
CA SER A 114 -15.84 3.48 0.58
C SER A 114 -15.48 4.94 0.25
N ARG A 115 -15.21 5.75 1.28
CA ARG A 115 -14.81 7.17 1.14
C ARG A 115 -15.86 8.04 0.44
N ASN A 116 -17.14 7.79 0.69
CA ASN A 116 -18.27 8.54 0.14
C ASN A 116 -19.03 9.32 1.23
N ASN A 117 -20.21 9.85 0.90
CA ASN A 117 -21.04 10.64 1.81
C ASN A 117 -22.26 9.88 2.36
N LEU A 118 -22.23 8.54 2.37
CA LEU A 118 -23.35 7.71 2.81
C LEU A 118 -23.64 7.91 4.30
N THR A 119 -24.92 8.07 4.63
CA THR A 119 -25.41 8.17 6.00
C THR A 119 -26.15 6.88 6.39
N ARG A 120 -27.02 6.96 7.40
CA ARG A 120 -27.88 5.83 7.77
C ARG A 120 -28.89 5.47 6.69
N GLU A 121 -29.35 6.44 5.88
CA GLU A 121 -30.38 6.18 4.88
C GLU A 121 -29.80 5.39 3.70
N GLY A 122 -28.62 5.75 3.21
CA GLY A 122 -27.92 4.97 2.18
C GLY A 122 -27.56 3.56 2.66
N ALA A 123 -27.11 3.42 3.91
CA ALA A 123 -26.88 2.10 4.51
C ALA A 123 -28.16 1.26 4.62
N LYS A 124 -29.31 1.90 4.91
CA LYS A 124 -30.60 1.23 4.93
C LYS A 124 -30.98 0.71 3.54
N CYS A 125 -30.89 1.54 2.50
CA CYS A 125 -31.17 1.13 1.12
C CYS A 125 -30.31 -0.09 0.71
N LEU A 126 -29.00 -0.05 1.01
CA LEU A 126 -28.10 -1.15 0.72
C LEU A 126 -28.47 -2.41 1.51
N SER A 127 -28.84 -2.25 2.79
CA SER A 127 -29.30 -3.36 3.63
C SER A 127 -30.57 -4.00 3.07
N ASP A 128 -31.52 -3.19 2.58
CA ASP A 128 -32.74 -3.67 1.94
C ASP A 128 -32.41 -4.46 0.66
N ALA A 129 -31.44 -4.00 -0.14
CA ALA A 129 -30.98 -4.74 -1.31
C ALA A 129 -30.29 -6.08 -0.96
N LEU A 130 -29.47 -6.11 0.10
CA LEU A 130 -28.82 -7.34 0.59
C LEU A 130 -29.81 -8.40 1.08
N MET A 131 -31.03 -7.98 1.46
CA MET A 131 -32.12 -8.88 1.82
C MET A 131 -32.91 -9.39 0.60
N SER A 132 -32.53 -9.04 -0.62
CA SER A 132 -33.15 -9.56 -1.85
C SER A 132 -32.44 -10.82 -2.33
N ASP A 133 -33.20 -11.81 -2.81
CA ASP A 133 -32.66 -13.05 -3.40
C ASP A 133 -31.85 -12.78 -4.69
N LYS A 134 -32.16 -11.65 -5.34
CA LYS A 134 -31.54 -11.19 -6.58
C LYS A 134 -30.15 -10.59 -6.35
N CYS A 135 -29.87 -10.09 -5.15
CA CYS A 135 -28.56 -9.55 -4.83
C CYS A 135 -27.51 -10.68 -4.77
N GLN A 136 -26.39 -10.50 -5.46
CA GLN A 136 -25.31 -11.50 -5.54
C GLN A 136 -24.07 -11.10 -4.73
N LEU A 137 -24.11 -9.96 -4.03
CA LEU A 137 -22.95 -9.45 -3.29
C LEU A 137 -22.48 -10.44 -2.22
N THR A 138 -21.20 -10.79 -2.33
CA THR A 138 -20.46 -11.57 -1.33
C THR A 138 -19.43 -10.72 -0.60
N LYS A 139 -19.03 -9.58 -1.18
CA LYS A 139 -18.13 -8.60 -0.56
C LYS A 139 -18.70 -7.19 -0.70
N LEU A 140 -18.66 -6.44 0.41
CA LEU A 140 -19.10 -5.05 0.44
C LEU A 140 -18.12 -4.20 1.26
N GLY A 141 -17.55 -3.17 0.64
CA GLY A 141 -16.79 -2.10 1.26
C GLY A 141 -17.59 -0.79 1.28
N ILE A 142 -17.89 -0.28 2.47
CA ILE A 142 -18.55 1.02 2.68
C ILE A 142 -17.83 1.84 3.78
N GLY A 143 -16.52 1.60 3.96
CA GLY A 143 -15.69 2.30 4.94
C GLY A 143 -15.56 3.81 4.66
N HIS A 144 -15.07 4.59 5.62
CA HIS A 144 -14.89 6.05 5.47
C HIS A 144 -16.15 6.79 4.96
N ASN A 145 -17.30 6.54 5.57
CA ASN A 145 -18.56 7.22 5.25
C ASN A 145 -19.06 7.99 6.50
N LYS A 146 -20.33 8.38 6.53
CA LYS A 146 -20.97 9.03 7.70
C LYS A 146 -21.87 8.03 8.44
N LEU A 147 -21.47 6.76 8.50
CA LEU A 147 -22.26 5.69 9.11
C LEU A 147 -22.23 5.81 10.64
N THR A 148 -23.34 5.41 11.27
CA THR A 148 -23.52 5.43 12.73
C THR A 148 -23.99 4.06 13.23
N HIS A 149 -24.13 3.88 14.55
CA HIS A 149 -24.74 2.66 15.12
C HIS A 149 -26.10 2.30 14.49
N LYS A 150 -26.88 3.27 14.01
CA LYS A 150 -28.15 3.01 13.29
C LYS A 150 -27.91 2.36 11.93
N SER A 151 -26.86 2.76 11.22
CA SER A 151 -26.42 2.09 9.99
C SER A 151 -26.00 0.66 10.26
N ALA A 152 -25.21 0.42 11.32
CA ALA A 152 -24.83 -0.94 11.73
C ALA A 152 -26.04 -1.80 12.08
N LYS A 153 -27.09 -1.23 12.69
CA LYS A 153 -28.35 -1.95 12.92
C LYS A 153 -28.96 -2.46 11.62
N HIS A 154 -29.14 -1.60 10.61
CA HIS A 154 -29.68 -2.01 9.31
C HIS A 154 -28.85 -3.10 8.63
N LEU A 155 -27.52 -2.95 8.65
CA LEU A 155 -26.62 -3.97 8.12
C LEU A 155 -26.72 -5.29 8.88
N SER A 156 -26.87 -5.22 10.21
CA SER A 156 -27.05 -6.41 11.05
C SER A 156 -28.36 -7.13 10.74
N ASP A 157 -29.45 -6.38 10.54
CA ASP A 157 -30.74 -6.93 10.11
C ASP A 157 -30.60 -7.67 8.76
N ALA A 158 -29.85 -7.11 7.81
CA ALA A 158 -29.56 -7.77 6.54
C ALA A 158 -28.68 -9.01 6.69
N LEU A 159 -27.65 -8.98 7.53
CA LEU A 159 -26.77 -10.13 7.80
C LEU A 159 -27.50 -11.31 8.47
N MET A 160 -28.58 -11.03 9.19
CA MET A 160 -29.48 -12.04 9.77
C MET A 160 -30.53 -12.57 8.77
N SER A 161 -30.53 -12.11 7.52
CA SER A 161 -31.39 -12.64 6.47
C SER A 161 -30.74 -13.85 5.77
N ASP A 162 -31.51 -14.91 5.54
CA ASP A 162 -31.04 -16.10 4.80
C ASP A 162 -30.60 -15.78 3.37
N LYS A 163 -31.17 -14.69 2.84
CA LYS A 163 -30.97 -14.18 1.48
C LYS A 163 -29.63 -13.47 1.32
N CYS A 164 -29.08 -12.93 2.40
CA CYS A 164 -27.80 -12.23 2.37
C CYS A 164 -26.67 -13.21 2.06
N LYS A 165 -25.82 -12.85 1.11
CA LYS A 165 -24.69 -13.68 0.64
C LYS A 165 -23.33 -13.15 1.08
N LEU A 166 -23.30 -12.07 1.86
CA LEU A 166 -22.05 -11.44 2.29
C LEU A 166 -21.22 -12.39 3.14
N THR A 167 -19.97 -12.57 2.70
CA THR A 167 -18.91 -13.26 3.43
C THR A 167 -17.83 -12.30 3.91
N LYS A 168 -17.75 -11.09 3.32
CA LYS A 168 -16.81 -10.04 3.69
C LYS A 168 -17.51 -8.69 3.78
N LEU A 169 -17.29 -7.98 4.87
CA LEU A 169 -17.85 -6.65 5.10
C LEU A 169 -16.77 -5.72 5.65
N GLY A 170 -16.53 -4.60 4.97
CA GLY A 170 -15.64 -3.53 5.41
C GLY A 170 -16.43 -2.25 5.67
N ILE A 171 -16.51 -1.82 6.93
CA ILE A 171 -17.21 -0.61 7.37
C ILE A 171 -16.33 0.24 8.31
N GLY A 172 -15.01 0.09 8.19
CA GLY A 172 -14.02 0.86 8.94
C GLY A 172 -14.15 2.37 8.77
N HIS A 173 -13.52 3.15 9.65
CA HIS A 173 -13.49 4.61 9.62
C HIS A 173 -14.89 5.27 9.58
N ASN A 174 -15.77 4.89 10.49
CA ASN A 174 -17.11 5.45 10.63
C ASN A 174 -17.37 5.84 12.11
N LYS A 175 -18.63 6.06 12.51
CA LYS A 175 -19.02 6.42 13.89
C LYS A 175 -19.96 5.37 14.48
N LEU A 176 -19.62 4.09 14.35
CA LEU A 176 -20.47 2.99 14.80
C LEU A 176 -20.61 2.90 16.32
N THR A 177 -19.56 3.21 17.10
CA THR A 177 -19.51 3.11 18.57
C THR A 177 -19.75 1.68 19.11
N HIS A 178 -19.62 1.47 20.43
CA HIS A 178 -19.96 0.19 21.08
C HIS A 178 -21.38 -0.31 20.73
N LYS A 179 -22.35 0.60 20.49
CA LYS A 179 -23.72 0.22 20.09
C LYS A 179 -23.77 -0.42 18.71
N GLY A 180 -22.95 0.05 17.77
CA GLY A 180 -22.83 -0.56 16.45
C GLY A 180 -22.13 -1.92 16.51
N ALA A 181 -21.07 -2.05 17.32
CA ALA A 181 -20.45 -3.35 17.60
C ALA A 181 -21.43 -4.33 18.21
N LYS A 182 -22.31 -3.89 19.12
CA LYS A 182 -23.38 -4.74 19.67
C LYS A 182 -24.27 -5.31 18.58
N HIS A 183 -24.81 -4.47 17.70
CA HIS A 183 -25.68 -4.92 16.61
C HIS A 183 -24.99 -5.93 15.69
N LEU A 184 -23.74 -5.66 15.32
CA LEU A 184 -22.97 -6.58 14.48
C LEU A 184 -22.69 -7.89 15.21
N SER A 185 -22.41 -7.84 16.52
CA SER A 185 -22.22 -9.02 17.36
C SER A 185 -23.48 -9.88 17.41
N ASP A 186 -24.66 -9.25 17.57
CA ASP A 186 -25.96 -9.94 17.52
C ASP A 186 -26.13 -10.68 16.17
N ALA A 187 -25.77 -10.04 15.05
CA ALA A 187 -25.80 -10.69 13.74
C ALA A 187 -24.79 -11.83 13.60
N LEU A 188 -23.57 -11.68 14.11
CA LEU A 188 -22.53 -12.73 14.08
C LEU A 188 -22.93 -13.99 14.88
N MET A 189 -23.80 -13.84 15.88
CA MET A 189 -24.35 -14.97 16.66
C MET A 189 -25.51 -15.68 15.95
N SER A 190 -26.02 -15.14 14.85
CA SER A 190 -27.04 -15.80 14.03
C SER A 190 -26.42 -16.87 13.14
N ASP A 191 -27.06 -18.03 13.07
CA ASP A 191 -26.74 -19.15 12.16
C ASP A 191 -26.79 -18.74 10.67
N LYS A 192 -27.62 -17.75 10.36
CA LYS A 192 -27.83 -17.18 9.03
C LYS A 192 -26.67 -16.33 8.55
N CYS A 193 -25.90 -15.73 9.46
CA CYS A 193 -24.78 -14.88 9.10
C CYS A 193 -23.69 -15.70 8.42
N LYS A 194 -23.20 -15.21 7.28
CA LYS A 194 -22.18 -15.88 6.45
C LYS A 194 -20.81 -15.20 6.50
N LEU A 195 -20.67 -14.14 7.31
CA LEU A 195 -19.42 -13.38 7.39
C LEU A 195 -18.27 -14.25 7.91
N THR A 196 -17.20 -14.25 7.14
CA THR A 196 -15.90 -14.84 7.50
C THR A 196 -14.84 -13.78 7.72
N LYS A 197 -15.05 -12.57 7.18
CA LYS A 197 -14.16 -11.41 7.34
C LYS A 197 -14.95 -10.16 7.67
N LEU A 198 -14.52 -9.43 8.71
CA LEU A 198 -15.11 -8.18 9.13
C LEU A 198 -14.02 -7.15 9.41
N ASP A 199 -14.12 -5.99 8.77
CA ASP A 199 -13.34 -4.79 9.12
C ASP A 199 -14.28 -3.71 9.65
N ILE A 200 -14.11 -3.39 10.93
CA ILE A 200 -14.80 -2.32 11.66
C ILE A 200 -13.77 -1.42 12.36
N SER A 201 -12.58 -1.28 11.80
CA SER A 201 -11.51 -0.41 12.28
C SER A 201 -11.98 1.05 12.43
N TYR A 202 -11.35 1.84 13.30
CA TYR A 202 -11.60 3.29 13.46
C TYR A 202 -13.08 3.68 13.60
N ASN A 203 -13.78 3.07 14.56
CA ASN A 203 -15.23 3.22 14.79
C ASN A 203 -15.62 3.59 16.22
N ASN A 204 -14.65 3.93 17.07
CA ASN A 204 -14.83 4.28 18.48
C ASN A 204 -15.58 3.19 19.27
N LEU A 205 -15.23 1.92 19.06
CA LEU A 205 -15.93 0.79 19.69
C LEU A 205 -15.77 0.71 21.20
N THR A 206 -14.64 1.17 21.76
CA THR A 206 -14.28 1.06 23.19
C THR A 206 -14.22 -0.38 23.71
N HIS A 207 -13.87 -0.57 24.99
CA HIS A 207 -13.85 -1.90 25.62
C HIS A 207 -15.22 -2.59 25.60
N GLU A 208 -16.32 -1.84 25.71
CA GLU A 208 -17.69 -2.38 25.62
C GLU A 208 -17.97 -2.99 24.24
N GLY A 209 -17.51 -2.35 23.16
CA GLY A 209 -17.61 -2.92 21.82
C GLY A 209 -16.78 -4.20 21.66
N ALA A 210 -15.55 -4.22 22.20
CA ALA A 210 -14.73 -5.43 22.22
C ALA A 210 -15.38 -6.56 23.02
N LYS A 211 -16.03 -6.26 24.14
CA LYS A 211 -16.79 -7.24 24.91
C LYS A 211 -17.89 -7.90 24.07
N HIS A 212 -18.72 -7.12 23.40
CA HIS A 212 -19.77 -7.65 22.53
C HIS A 212 -19.22 -8.54 21.41
N LEU A 213 -18.13 -8.12 20.77
CA LEU A 213 -17.48 -8.92 19.73
C LEU A 213 -16.90 -10.21 20.29
N SER A 214 -16.31 -10.14 21.49
CA SER A 214 -15.78 -11.32 22.19
C SER A 214 -16.88 -12.33 22.51
N ASP A 215 -18.03 -11.85 23.00
CA ASP A 215 -19.22 -12.69 23.23
C ASP A 215 -19.65 -13.40 21.93
N ALA A 216 -19.63 -12.68 20.79
CA ALA A 216 -19.96 -13.27 19.49
C ALA A 216 -18.89 -14.29 19.01
N LEU A 217 -17.61 -14.02 19.22
CA LEU A 217 -16.51 -14.92 18.86
C LEU A 217 -16.56 -16.25 19.64
N MET A 218 -17.13 -16.22 20.85
CA MET A 218 -17.38 -17.42 21.68
C MET A 218 -18.70 -18.12 21.33
N ASN A 219 -19.40 -17.71 20.27
CA ASN A 219 -20.63 -18.35 19.81
C ASN A 219 -20.35 -19.36 18.68
N ASP A 220 -21.00 -20.53 18.72
CA ASP A 220 -20.80 -21.61 17.73
C ASP A 220 -21.16 -21.17 16.30
N ASN A 221 -22.13 -20.27 16.17
CA ASN A 221 -22.61 -19.75 14.88
C ASN A 221 -21.66 -18.74 14.26
N CYS A 222 -20.74 -18.15 15.03
CA CYS A 222 -19.81 -17.18 14.48
C CYS A 222 -18.85 -17.85 13.50
N LYS A 223 -18.77 -17.32 12.27
CA LYS A 223 -17.95 -17.87 11.18
C LYS A 223 -16.71 -17.03 10.89
N LEU A 224 -16.44 -15.99 11.69
CA LEU A 224 -15.30 -15.10 11.47
C LEU A 224 -13.98 -15.85 11.63
N THR A 225 -13.16 -15.72 10.60
CA THR A 225 -11.76 -16.16 10.57
C THR A 225 -10.80 -14.98 10.56
N LYS A 226 -11.27 -13.81 10.08
CA LYS A 226 -10.50 -12.57 10.05
C LYS A 226 -11.29 -11.41 10.65
N LEU A 227 -10.66 -10.67 11.56
CA LEU A 227 -11.27 -9.52 12.21
C LEU A 227 -10.28 -8.35 12.28
N ASP A 228 -10.66 -7.21 11.73
CA ASP A 228 -9.97 -5.93 11.94
C ASP A 228 -10.83 -5.00 12.79
N ILE A 229 -10.32 -4.70 13.98
CA ILE A 229 -10.88 -3.72 14.93
C ILE A 229 -9.81 -2.73 15.39
N SER A 230 -8.82 -2.45 14.55
CA SER A 230 -7.79 -1.45 14.82
C SER A 230 -8.37 -0.05 15.06
N GLY A 231 -7.68 0.82 15.81
CA GLY A 231 -8.07 2.23 15.96
C GLY A 231 -9.36 2.49 16.75
N ASN A 232 -9.73 1.61 17.70
CA ASN A 232 -11.04 1.60 18.36
C ASN A 232 -11.06 1.89 19.86
N TYR A 233 -9.93 2.32 20.43
CA TYR A 233 -9.82 2.67 21.85
C TYR A 233 -10.22 1.53 22.81
N LEU A 234 -9.83 0.29 22.48
CA LEU A 234 -10.20 -0.89 23.28
C LEU A 234 -9.60 -0.88 24.69
N ARG A 235 -8.40 -0.32 24.86
CA ARG A 235 -7.68 -0.28 26.15
C ARG A 235 -7.48 -1.69 26.74
N HIS A 236 -7.13 -1.78 28.03
CA HIS A 236 -6.83 -3.04 28.72
C HIS A 236 -8.02 -4.00 28.86
N GLU A 237 -9.19 -3.50 29.26
CA GLU A 237 -10.40 -4.30 29.41
C GLU A 237 -10.84 -4.95 28.08
N GLY A 238 -10.78 -4.21 26.96
CA GLY A 238 -11.14 -4.76 25.66
C GLY A 238 -10.22 -5.88 25.19
N ALA A 239 -8.90 -5.78 25.44
CA ALA A 239 -7.98 -6.86 25.10
C ALA A 239 -8.14 -8.10 25.97
N LYS A 240 -8.50 -7.92 27.25
CA LYS A 240 -8.83 -9.03 28.12
C LYS A 240 -10.01 -9.84 27.55
N HIS A 241 -11.10 -9.17 27.18
CA HIS A 241 -12.25 -9.83 26.56
C HIS A 241 -11.87 -10.59 25.28
N LEU A 242 -11.07 -9.98 24.41
CA LEU A 242 -10.61 -10.64 23.18
C LEU A 242 -9.73 -11.85 23.49
N SER A 243 -8.85 -11.74 24.49
CA SER A 243 -8.00 -12.85 24.93
C SER A 243 -8.84 -14.02 25.46
N ASP A 244 -9.87 -13.73 26.27
CA ASP A 244 -10.83 -14.73 26.75
C ASP A 244 -11.53 -15.44 25.58
N ALA A 245 -11.93 -14.68 24.54
CA ALA A 245 -12.53 -15.26 23.34
C ALA A 245 -11.55 -16.13 22.54
N LEU A 246 -10.29 -15.71 22.39
CA LEU A 246 -9.25 -16.47 21.69
C LEU A 246 -8.92 -17.81 22.37
N MET A 247 -9.12 -17.91 23.69
CA MET A 247 -8.96 -19.14 24.46
C MET A 247 -10.15 -20.10 24.33
N SER A 248 -11.28 -19.66 23.77
CA SER A 248 -12.42 -20.52 23.51
C SER A 248 -12.18 -21.41 22.29
N ASP A 249 -12.53 -22.69 22.42
CA ASP A 249 -12.55 -23.67 21.32
C ASP A 249 -13.47 -23.28 20.15
N LYS A 250 -14.50 -22.48 20.46
CA LYS A 250 -15.49 -21.94 19.51
C LYS A 250 -14.93 -20.83 18.63
N CYS A 251 -13.90 -20.11 19.09
CA CYS A 251 -13.30 -19.04 18.31
C CYS A 251 -12.63 -19.60 17.06
N LYS A 252 -12.91 -19.01 15.89
CA LYS A 252 -12.40 -19.46 14.58
C LYS A 252 -11.38 -18.49 13.97
N LEU A 253 -11.01 -17.43 14.69
CA LEU A 253 -10.08 -16.44 14.19
C LEU A 253 -8.70 -17.03 13.94
N THR A 254 -8.22 -16.83 12.72
CA THR A 254 -6.84 -17.07 12.31
C THR A 254 -6.08 -15.76 12.15
N GLU A 255 -6.79 -14.65 11.93
CA GLU A 255 -6.18 -13.33 11.73
C GLU A 255 -6.91 -12.27 12.56
N LEU A 256 -6.15 -11.52 13.34
CA LEU A 256 -6.66 -10.45 14.20
C LEU A 256 -5.80 -9.20 14.06
N ASN A 257 -6.44 -8.09 13.68
CA ASN A 257 -5.83 -6.77 13.75
C ASN A 257 -6.49 -5.93 14.86
N ILE A 258 -5.68 -5.61 15.87
CA ILE A 258 -6.03 -4.76 17.01
C ILE A 258 -5.02 -3.63 17.19
N GLY A 259 -4.32 -3.23 16.12
CA GLY A 259 -3.41 -2.08 16.16
C GLY A 259 -4.09 -0.76 16.54
N GLY A 260 -3.38 0.23 17.06
CA GLY A 260 -3.96 1.56 17.32
C GLY A 260 -5.00 1.61 18.45
N ASN A 261 -4.94 0.70 19.43
CA ASN A 261 -6.00 0.52 20.44
C ASN A 261 -5.64 0.94 21.86
N TYR A 262 -4.49 1.61 22.03
CA TYR A 262 -3.97 2.07 23.33
C TYR A 262 -3.82 0.91 24.33
N LEU A 263 -3.36 -0.24 23.85
CA LEU A 263 -3.07 -1.41 24.69
C LEU A 263 -1.87 -1.11 25.60
N THR A 264 -1.91 -1.56 26.87
CA THR A 264 -0.85 -1.37 27.88
C THR A 264 -0.24 -2.72 28.30
N LEU A 265 0.60 -2.74 29.36
CA LEU A 265 1.29 -3.94 29.86
C LEU A 265 0.33 -5.10 30.19
N GLU A 266 -0.71 -4.86 30.99
CA GLU A 266 -1.64 -5.93 31.41
C GLU A 266 -2.30 -6.63 30.22
N ASN A 267 -2.52 -5.91 29.11
CA ASN A 267 -3.04 -6.49 27.87
C ASN A 267 -2.14 -7.58 27.28
N THR A 268 -0.83 -7.32 27.27
CA THR A 268 0.14 -8.21 26.60
C THR A 268 0.23 -9.54 27.29
N LYS A 269 0.08 -9.56 28.61
CA LYS A 269 -0.01 -10.79 29.37
C LYS A 269 -1.24 -11.60 28.96
N HIS A 270 -2.42 -10.99 28.95
CA HIS A 270 -3.65 -11.68 28.53
C HIS A 270 -3.59 -12.22 27.10
N LEU A 271 -3.08 -11.42 26.15
CA LEU A 271 -2.90 -11.86 24.78
C LEU A 271 -1.89 -13.01 24.68
N SER A 272 -0.79 -12.94 25.43
CA SER A 272 0.23 -13.99 25.46
C SER A 272 -0.32 -15.28 26.06
N ASP A 273 -1.09 -15.19 27.15
CA ASP A 273 -1.81 -16.32 27.76
C ASP A 273 -2.75 -16.98 26.73
N ALA A 274 -3.46 -16.17 25.93
CA ALA A 274 -4.31 -16.67 24.86
C ALA A 274 -3.51 -17.36 23.75
N LEU A 275 -2.38 -16.78 23.31
CA LEU A 275 -1.51 -17.39 22.29
C LEU A 275 -0.89 -18.72 22.74
N MET A 276 -0.71 -18.92 24.05
CA MET A 276 -0.23 -20.18 24.63
C MET A 276 -1.33 -21.23 24.79
N SER A 277 -2.60 -20.89 24.59
CA SER A 277 -3.72 -21.82 24.69
C SER A 277 -3.80 -22.76 23.48
N ASP A 278 -4.10 -24.04 23.71
CA ASP A 278 -4.32 -25.05 22.66
C ASP A 278 -5.43 -24.64 21.67
N ASN A 279 -6.42 -23.90 22.19
CA ASN A 279 -7.61 -23.47 21.45
C ASN A 279 -7.35 -22.28 20.53
N CYS A 280 -6.29 -21.51 20.76
CA CYS A 280 -5.99 -20.35 19.94
C CYS A 280 -5.61 -20.79 18.53
N LYS A 281 -6.26 -20.20 17.52
CA LYS A 281 -6.08 -20.54 16.10
C LYS A 281 -5.34 -19.45 15.31
N LEU A 282 -4.90 -18.37 15.99
CA LEU A 282 -4.25 -17.25 15.34
C LEU A 282 -2.93 -17.66 14.69
N THR A 283 -2.80 -17.34 13.41
CA THR A 283 -1.58 -17.42 12.62
C THR A 283 -1.02 -16.02 12.32
N GLU A 284 -1.89 -15.00 12.29
CA GLU A 284 -1.48 -13.61 12.08
C GLU A 284 -2.06 -12.70 13.16
N LEU A 285 -1.19 -11.90 13.77
CA LEU A 285 -1.58 -10.91 14.78
C LEU A 285 -0.93 -9.56 14.46
N ASN A 286 -1.77 -8.54 14.33
CA ASN A 286 -1.32 -7.16 14.28
C ASN A 286 -1.73 -6.41 15.55
N ILE A 287 -0.73 -5.99 16.33
CA ILE A 287 -0.84 -5.17 17.54
C ILE A 287 0.01 -3.89 17.42
N SER A 288 0.26 -3.42 16.19
CA SER A 288 1.03 -2.20 15.93
C SER A 288 0.39 -0.93 16.51
N SER A 289 1.14 0.17 16.59
CA SER A 289 0.62 1.48 17.04
C SER A 289 -0.06 1.41 18.41
N ASN A 290 0.56 0.70 19.36
CA ASN A 290 0.08 0.56 20.74
C ASN A 290 1.14 1.06 21.73
N ASN A 291 0.92 0.85 23.04
CA ASN A 291 1.88 1.23 24.07
C ASN A 291 2.56 0.00 24.66
N LEU A 292 2.96 -0.97 23.81
CA LEU A 292 3.69 -2.16 24.27
C LEU A 292 5.06 -1.74 24.81
N THR A 293 5.39 -2.20 26.01
CA THR A 293 6.68 -1.98 26.67
C THR A 293 7.54 -3.25 26.62
N HIS A 294 8.76 -3.18 27.17
CA HIS A 294 9.67 -4.33 27.25
C HIS A 294 9.12 -5.55 27.98
N GLU A 295 8.34 -5.36 29.05
CA GLU A 295 7.65 -6.47 29.71
C GLU A 295 6.57 -7.09 28.81
N GLY A 296 5.95 -6.28 27.94
CA GLY A 296 5.04 -6.78 26.92
C GLY A 296 5.75 -7.60 25.83
N ALA A 297 6.92 -7.14 25.37
CA ALA A 297 7.77 -7.93 24.48
C ALA A 297 8.22 -9.25 25.13
N LYS A 298 8.53 -9.24 26.42
CA LYS A 298 8.84 -10.47 27.18
C LYS A 298 7.68 -11.46 27.16
N HIS A 299 6.47 -11.04 27.51
CA HIS A 299 5.30 -11.91 27.49
C HIS A 299 5.02 -12.48 26.09
N LEU A 300 5.11 -11.65 25.05
CA LEU A 300 4.96 -12.12 23.68
C LEU A 300 6.05 -13.12 23.30
N SER A 301 7.29 -12.88 23.72
CA SER A 301 8.42 -13.79 23.49
C SER A 301 8.20 -15.14 24.18
N ASP A 302 7.72 -15.13 25.43
CA ASP A 302 7.35 -16.36 26.16
C ASP A 302 6.26 -17.13 25.40
N ALA A 303 5.26 -16.44 24.86
CA ALA A 303 4.23 -17.07 24.04
C ALA A 303 4.78 -17.64 22.73
N LEU A 304 5.66 -16.92 22.03
CA LEU A 304 6.30 -17.38 20.80
C LEU A 304 7.17 -18.63 21.00
N MET A 305 7.71 -18.82 22.22
CA MET A 305 8.45 -20.01 22.61
C MET A 305 7.57 -21.17 23.09
N SER A 306 6.24 -21.00 23.11
CA SER A 306 5.30 -22.08 23.46
C SER A 306 5.02 -22.98 22.25
N ASP A 307 4.93 -24.29 22.48
CA ASP A 307 4.59 -25.28 21.44
C ASP A 307 3.20 -25.03 20.83
N ASN A 308 2.33 -24.40 21.62
CA ASN A 308 0.94 -24.11 21.27
C ASN A 308 0.78 -22.86 20.42
N CYS A 309 1.77 -21.96 20.40
CA CYS A 309 1.69 -20.76 19.59
C CYS A 309 1.71 -21.14 18.10
N LYS A 310 0.74 -20.62 17.35
CA LYS A 310 0.56 -20.88 15.91
C LYS A 310 0.92 -19.69 15.03
N LEU A 311 1.37 -18.59 15.63
CA LEU A 311 1.70 -17.37 14.88
C LEU A 311 2.85 -17.63 13.90
N THR A 312 2.56 -17.32 12.64
CA THR A 312 3.53 -17.23 11.56
C THR A 312 3.82 -15.78 11.19
N GLU A 313 2.94 -14.85 11.54
CA GLU A 313 3.11 -13.43 11.29
C GLU A 313 2.73 -12.59 12.52
N LEU A 314 3.62 -11.68 12.91
CA LEU A 314 3.41 -10.75 14.00
C LEU A 314 3.83 -9.35 13.58
N ASN A 315 2.92 -8.39 13.74
CA ASN A 315 3.24 -6.97 13.60
C ASN A 315 3.13 -6.28 14.97
N ILE A 316 4.26 -5.81 15.48
CA ILE A 316 4.42 -5.03 16.72
C ILE A 316 5.05 -3.66 16.43
N SER A 317 4.99 -3.18 15.19
CA SER A 317 5.52 -1.87 14.81
C SER A 317 4.86 -0.71 15.57
N ASP A 318 5.52 0.43 15.63
CA ASP A 318 5.02 1.66 16.25
C ASP A 318 4.59 1.43 17.71
N ASN A 319 5.49 0.87 18.51
CA ASN A 319 5.31 0.61 19.93
C ASN A 319 6.49 1.19 20.74
N ILE A 320 6.55 0.93 22.06
CA ILE A 320 7.55 1.51 22.96
C ILE A 320 8.52 0.42 23.44
N LEU A 321 9.19 -0.25 22.49
CA LEU A 321 10.17 -1.31 22.78
C LEU A 321 11.60 -0.78 22.98
N THR A 322 11.74 0.44 23.48
CA THR A 322 13.03 1.15 23.63
C THR A 322 14.06 0.46 24.52
N ASN A 323 13.67 -0.53 25.33
CA ASN A 323 14.60 -1.22 26.23
C ASN A 323 15.37 -2.32 25.49
N GLU A 324 16.67 -2.46 25.74
CA GLU A 324 17.49 -3.56 25.22
C GLU A 324 16.92 -4.95 25.57
N LEU A 325 16.28 -5.07 26.73
CA LEU A 325 15.64 -6.32 27.17
C LEU A 325 14.49 -6.73 26.25
N ALA A 326 13.72 -5.78 25.70
CA ALA A 326 12.62 -6.08 24.80
C ALA A 326 13.11 -6.84 23.56
N ALA A 327 14.16 -6.29 22.95
CA ALA A 327 14.79 -6.86 21.78
C ALA A 327 15.55 -8.15 22.07
N LYS A 328 16.17 -8.26 23.26
CA LYS A 328 16.77 -9.51 23.72
C LYS A 328 15.73 -10.63 23.83
N HIS A 329 14.60 -10.38 24.48
CA HIS A 329 13.54 -11.38 24.61
C HIS A 329 13.01 -11.83 23.25
N LEU A 330 12.77 -10.88 22.33
CA LEU A 330 12.31 -11.20 20.97
C LEU A 330 13.36 -12.01 20.20
N SER A 331 14.65 -11.66 20.34
CA SER A 331 15.76 -12.41 19.75
C SER A 331 15.82 -13.85 20.28
N ASP A 332 15.77 -14.02 21.61
CA ASP A 332 15.76 -15.34 22.26
C ASP A 332 14.58 -16.19 21.76
N ALA A 333 13.40 -15.60 21.59
CA ALA A 333 12.24 -16.29 21.05
C ALA A 333 12.42 -16.70 19.59
N LEU A 334 12.93 -15.82 18.74
CA LEU A 334 13.14 -16.12 17.31
C LEU A 334 14.23 -17.17 17.07
N MET A 335 15.20 -17.27 17.97
CA MET A 335 16.24 -18.30 17.93
C MET A 335 15.78 -19.65 18.50
N SER A 336 14.61 -19.69 19.14
CA SER A 336 14.03 -20.93 19.64
C SER A 336 13.46 -21.75 18.49
N ASP A 337 13.78 -23.05 18.45
CA ASP A 337 13.21 -24.01 17.48
C ASP A 337 11.67 -24.12 17.56
N LYS A 338 11.07 -23.62 18.64
CA LYS A 338 9.62 -23.60 18.85
C LYS A 338 8.93 -22.44 18.15
N CYS A 339 9.66 -21.37 17.84
CA CYS A 339 9.09 -20.19 17.21
C CYS A 339 8.74 -20.48 15.74
N LYS A 340 7.48 -20.21 15.37
CA LYS A 340 6.95 -20.47 14.03
C LYS A 340 6.88 -19.21 13.17
N LEU A 341 7.34 -18.07 13.69
CA LEU A 341 7.27 -16.80 12.96
C LEU A 341 8.10 -16.86 11.68
N THR A 342 7.43 -16.52 10.59
CA THR A 342 8.04 -16.29 9.28
C THR A 342 8.10 -14.81 8.90
N ARG A 343 7.32 -13.97 9.59
CA ARG A 343 7.32 -12.52 9.41
C ARG A 343 7.17 -11.83 10.75
N LEU A 344 8.11 -10.95 11.07
CA LEU A 344 8.04 -10.04 12.21
C LEU A 344 8.29 -8.61 11.73
N ASP A 345 7.34 -7.73 11.99
CA ASP A 345 7.49 -6.29 11.81
C ASP A 345 7.62 -5.63 13.19
N ILE A 346 8.81 -5.09 13.47
CA ILE A 346 9.12 -4.33 14.68
C ILE A 346 9.44 -2.88 14.36
N SER A 347 9.02 -2.37 13.22
CA SER A 347 9.40 -1.03 12.80
C SER A 347 8.92 0.06 13.76
N TYR A 348 9.56 1.23 13.79
CA TYR A 348 9.11 2.37 14.62
C TYR A 348 9.01 2.08 16.13
N ASN A 349 9.91 1.27 16.68
CA ASN A 349 9.93 0.90 18.10
C ASN A 349 11.02 1.59 18.94
N ASN A 350 11.76 2.52 18.32
CA ASN A 350 12.85 3.27 18.96
C ASN A 350 13.87 2.37 19.69
N LEU A 351 14.23 1.23 19.10
CA LEU A 351 15.16 0.28 19.70
C LEU A 351 16.50 0.93 20.04
N THR A 352 17.07 0.56 21.21
CA THR A 352 18.44 0.96 21.57
C THR A 352 19.48 0.23 20.73
N HIS A 353 20.73 0.72 20.85
CA HIS A 353 21.93 0.06 20.36
C HIS A 353 22.02 -1.43 20.69
N GLU A 354 21.99 -1.77 21.99
CA GLU A 354 22.10 -3.16 22.44
C GLU A 354 20.90 -3.99 22.00
N GLY A 355 19.71 -3.38 21.92
CA GLY A 355 18.53 -4.06 21.42
C GLY A 355 18.65 -4.48 19.96
N ALA A 356 19.09 -3.58 19.08
CA ALA A 356 19.28 -3.91 17.66
C ALA A 356 20.37 -4.99 17.45
N LYS A 357 21.41 -4.99 18.29
CA LYS A 357 22.43 -6.04 18.29
C LYS A 357 21.82 -7.41 18.58
N HIS A 358 21.02 -7.53 19.64
CA HIS A 358 20.34 -8.79 19.96
C HIS A 358 19.48 -9.30 18.80
N LEU A 359 18.71 -8.43 18.14
CA LEU A 359 17.84 -8.82 17.02
C LEU A 359 18.61 -9.14 15.74
N SER A 360 19.79 -8.54 15.56
CA SER A 360 20.71 -8.86 14.45
C SER A 360 21.31 -10.25 14.58
N ASP A 361 21.35 -10.83 15.78
CA ASP A 361 21.77 -12.22 15.96
C ASP A 361 20.66 -13.22 15.57
N ALA A 362 19.39 -12.79 15.51
CA ALA A 362 18.20 -13.64 15.34
C ALA A 362 17.56 -13.62 13.93
N LEU A 363 18.36 -13.43 12.87
CA LEU A 363 17.92 -12.92 11.56
C LEU A 363 16.77 -13.67 10.85
N MET A 364 15.57 -13.07 10.94
CA MET A 364 14.48 -13.10 9.94
C MET A 364 13.50 -11.89 10.06
N ILE A 365 13.98 -10.70 10.44
CA ILE A 365 13.15 -9.59 10.93
C ILE A 365 13.24 -8.32 10.05
N ASN A 366 12.12 -7.61 9.85
CA ASN A 366 12.11 -6.24 9.31
C ASN A 366 12.28 -5.21 10.45
N ILE A 367 13.38 -4.45 10.43
CA ILE A 367 13.78 -3.53 11.52
C ILE A 367 13.78 -2.04 11.11
N GLY A 368 13.10 -1.65 10.03
CA GLY A 368 12.94 -0.24 9.61
C GLY A 368 12.44 0.68 10.74
N GLY A 369 12.68 2.00 10.74
CA GLY A 369 12.03 2.90 11.71
C GLY A 369 12.62 2.96 13.15
N ASN A 370 13.65 2.19 13.47
CA ASN A 370 14.13 1.92 14.84
C ASN A 370 15.30 2.79 15.36
N TYR A 371 15.55 3.97 14.79
CA TYR A 371 16.64 4.86 15.21
C TYR A 371 18.02 4.15 15.22
N LEU A 372 18.26 3.21 14.29
CA LEU A 372 19.55 2.53 14.20
C LEU A 372 20.69 3.55 14.01
N ILE A 373 21.67 3.56 14.92
CA ILE A 373 22.92 4.33 14.83
C ILE A 373 24.03 3.46 14.23
N TYR A 374 25.22 4.03 14.00
CA TYR A 374 26.31 3.36 13.29
C TYR A 374 26.80 2.05 13.95
N GLU A 375 26.91 2.00 15.28
CA GLU A 375 27.34 0.78 16.00
C GLU A 375 26.35 -0.38 15.83
N ASN A 376 25.04 -0.11 15.73
CA ASN A 376 24.03 -1.14 15.47
C ASN A 376 24.22 -1.77 14.08
N THR A 377 24.61 -0.93 13.13
CA THR A 377 24.80 -1.36 11.75
C THR A 377 26.04 -2.21 11.62
N LYS A 378 27.07 -1.98 12.45
CA LYS A 378 28.23 -2.86 12.57
C LYS A 378 27.82 -4.28 12.94
N HIS A 379 27.02 -4.44 13.99
CA HIS A 379 26.57 -5.76 14.43
C HIS A 379 25.66 -6.45 13.40
N LEU A 380 24.74 -5.71 12.77
CA LEU A 380 23.95 -6.21 11.65
C LEU A 380 24.86 -6.68 10.50
N SER A 381 25.92 -5.94 10.24
CA SER A 381 26.89 -6.24 9.19
C SER A 381 27.74 -7.46 9.53
N ASP A 382 28.17 -7.61 10.78
CA ASP A 382 28.86 -8.81 11.27
C ASP A 382 27.95 -10.04 11.07
N ALA A 383 26.67 -9.94 11.44
CA ALA A 383 25.70 -11.03 11.28
C ALA A 383 25.39 -11.35 9.80
N LEU A 384 25.27 -10.33 8.93
CA LEU A 384 25.17 -10.52 7.47
C LEU A 384 26.43 -11.18 6.89
N SER A 385 27.59 -10.87 7.47
CA SER A 385 28.90 -11.41 7.06
C SER A 385 29.12 -12.85 7.51
N ASP A 386 28.36 -13.36 8.49
CA ASP A 386 28.54 -14.69 9.09
C ASP A 386 27.47 -15.70 8.67
N ASN A 387 27.44 -15.99 7.37
CA ASN A 387 26.68 -17.11 6.78
C ASN A 387 25.15 -16.96 6.92
N CYS A 388 24.69 -15.72 6.82
CA CYS A 388 23.29 -15.35 6.85
C CYS A 388 22.51 -16.00 5.70
N LYS A 389 21.26 -16.44 5.96
CA LYS A 389 20.33 -16.95 4.94
C LYS A 389 19.57 -15.83 4.21
N LEU A 390 19.70 -14.59 4.67
CA LEU A 390 18.89 -13.46 4.22
C LEU A 390 19.22 -13.05 2.78
N THR A 391 18.18 -12.96 1.95
CA THR A 391 18.26 -12.48 0.56
C THR A 391 17.66 -11.10 0.39
N GLU A 392 16.86 -10.60 1.34
CA GLU A 392 16.22 -9.29 1.31
C GLU A 392 16.22 -8.63 2.71
N LEU A 393 16.60 -7.36 2.82
CA LEU A 393 16.68 -6.61 4.07
C LEU A 393 16.06 -5.22 3.90
N ASN A 394 15.13 -4.86 4.79
CA ASN A 394 14.59 -3.49 4.89
C ASN A 394 14.97 -2.89 6.25
N ILE A 395 15.76 -1.83 6.20
CA ILE A 395 16.13 -0.98 7.34
C ILE A 395 15.87 0.50 7.02
N SER A 396 14.89 0.77 6.17
CA SER A 396 14.46 2.12 5.83
C SER A 396 13.95 2.89 7.05
N ASN A 397 13.87 4.22 6.96
CA ASN A 397 13.33 5.10 8.01
C ASN A 397 14.12 5.06 9.32
N ASN A 398 15.43 4.88 9.26
CA ASN A 398 16.31 4.82 10.43
C ASN A 398 17.20 6.09 10.54
N ASN A 399 18.11 6.12 11.51
CA ASN A 399 19.14 7.15 11.64
C ASN A 399 20.50 6.69 11.11
N LEU A 400 20.51 5.80 10.11
CA LEU A 400 21.73 5.24 9.55
C LEU A 400 22.64 6.36 9.02
N THR A 401 23.89 6.41 9.50
CA THR A 401 24.90 7.40 9.09
C THR A 401 25.95 6.76 8.16
N ASN A 402 26.94 7.54 7.71
CA ASN A 402 28.03 7.06 6.85
C ASN A 402 28.80 5.88 7.43
N GLU A 403 29.03 5.86 8.74
CA GLU A 403 29.72 4.74 9.41
C GLU A 403 28.88 3.46 9.39
N GLY A 404 27.55 3.57 9.49
CA GLY A 404 26.71 2.39 9.31
C GLY A 404 26.69 1.91 7.86
N ALA A 405 26.66 2.83 6.90
CA ALA A 405 26.79 2.49 5.49
C ALA A 405 28.11 1.76 5.17
N LYS A 406 29.22 2.17 5.82
CA LYS A 406 30.51 1.50 5.74
C LYS A 406 30.44 0.05 6.18
N HIS A 407 29.86 -0.20 7.35
CA HIS A 407 29.74 -1.56 7.86
C HIS A 407 28.87 -2.44 6.95
N LEU A 408 27.72 -1.92 6.46
CA LEU A 408 26.90 -2.67 5.51
C LEU A 408 27.68 -3.00 4.25
N SER A 409 28.48 -2.05 3.78
CA SER A 409 29.34 -2.23 2.62
C SER A 409 30.37 -3.34 2.86
N ASP A 410 31.01 -3.36 4.04
CA ASP A 410 31.92 -4.44 4.44
C ASP A 410 31.22 -5.81 4.42
N ALA A 411 29.97 -5.87 4.90
CA ALA A 411 29.19 -7.11 4.89
C ALA A 411 28.76 -7.57 3.49
N LEU A 412 28.38 -6.62 2.64
CA LEU A 412 28.06 -6.89 1.23
C LEU A 412 29.27 -7.44 0.47
N MET A 413 30.49 -7.09 0.90
CA MET A 413 31.73 -7.62 0.36
C MET A 413 32.13 -8.99 0.95
N SER A 414 31.36 -9.57 1.87
CA SER A 414 31.61 -10.93 2.39
C SER A 414 31.09 -12.01 1.43
N ASP A 415 31.89 -13.04 1.16
CA ASP A 415 31.51 -14.19 0.31
C ASP A 415 30.29 -14.95 0.86
N LYS A 416 30.11 -14.87 2.19
CA LYS A 416 29.01 -15.50 2.93
C LYS A 416 27.71 -14.71 2.87
N CYS A 417 27.74 -13.44 2.49
CA CYS A 417 26.54 -12.62 2.36
C CYS A 417 25.68 -13.14 1.20
N LYS A 418 24.37 -13.29 1.43
CA LYS A 418 23.40 -13.77 0.43
C LYS A 418 22.42 -12.69 -0.02
N LEU A 419 22.63 -11.46 0.43
CA LEU A 419 21.69 -10.38 0.22
C LEU A 419 21.62 -9.99 -1.26
N THR A 420 20.41 -10.01 -1.81
CA THR A 420 20.09 -9.62 -3.18
C THR A 420 19.25 -8.35 -3.25
N LYS A 421 18.51 -8.00 -2.18
CA LYS A 421 17.76 -6.74 -2.09
C LYS A 421 18.03 -6.04 -0.76
N LEU A 422 18.30 -4.74 -0.82
CA LEU A 422 18.50 -3.90 0.35
C LEU A 422 17.69 -2.61 0.21
N ASP A 423 16.88 -2.29 1.21
CA ASP A 423 16.19 -1.00 1.35
C ASP A 423 16.72 -0.28 2.58
N ILE A 424 17.45 0.81 2.33
CA ILE A 424 18.02 1.74 3.32
C ILE A 424 17.49 3.15 3.08
N SER A 425 16.32 3.28 2.45
CA SER A 425 15.69 4.58 2.19
C SER A 425 15.36 5.32 3.49
N HIS A 426 15.14 6.64 3.43
CA HIS A 426 14.78 7.45 4.60
C HIS A 426 15.78 7.36 5.77
N ASN A 427 17.06 7.59 5.49
CA ASN A 427 18.13 7.56 6.48
C ASN A 427 18.98 8.85 6.43
N LYS A 428 20.12 8.89 7.12
CA LYS A 428 21.00 10.07 7.21
C LYS A 428 22.33 9.88 6.46
N LEU A 429 22.36 9.05 5.41
CA LEU A 429 23.57 8.86 4.60
C LEU A 429 23.89 10.14 3.84
N THR A 430 25.18 10.50 3.80
CA THR A 430 25.70 11.57 2.93
C THR A 430 26.55 10.97 1.82
N HIS A 431 27.27 11.81 1.07
CA HIS A 431 28.15 11.37 0.00
C HIS A 431 29.23 10.38 0.43
N GLU A 432 29.70 10.44 1.67
CA GLU A 432 30.66 9.44 2.17
C GLU A 432 30.01 8.07 2.38
N GLY A 433 28.77 8.03 2.89
CA GLY A 433 28.01 6.78 3.01
C GLY A 433 27.72 6.15 1.65
N ALA A 434 27.38 6.99 0.67
CA ALA A 434 27.26 6.60 -0.73
C ALA A 434 28.57 6.06 -1.32
N LYS A 435 29.72 6.63 -0.96
CA LYS A 435 31.03 6.12 -1.39
C LYS A 435 31.25 4.68 -0.93
N TYR A 436 31.01 4.38 0.34
CA TYR A 436 31.18 3.02 0.84
C TYR A 436 30.28 2.01 0.12
N LEU A 437 29.01 2.37 -0.07
CA LEU A 437 28.06 1.51 -0.78
C LEU A 437 28.47 1.30 -2.24
N SER A 438 28.98 2.35 -2.88
CA SER A 438 29.55 2.27 -4.22
C SER A 438 30.72 1.28 -4.27
N ASP A 439 31.68 1.40 -3.35
CA ASP A 439 32.83 0.49 -3.26
C ASP A 439 32.39 -0.96 -3.09
N ALA A 440 31.37 -1.23 -2.26
CA ALA A 440 30.82 -2.57 -2.09
C ALA A 440 30.09 -3.10 -3.33
N LEU A 441 29.29 -2.28 -4.00
CA LEU A 441 28.58 -2.66 -5.22
C LEU A 441 29.53 -2.94 -6.39
N MET A 442 30.70 -2.31 -6.42
CA MET A 442 31.76 -2.60 -7.40
C MET A 442 32.54 -3.89 -7.10
N SER A 443 32.37 -4.48 -5.91
CA SER A 443 33.02 -5.73 -5.55
C SER A 443 32.35 -6.93 -6.23
N ASP A 444 33.15 -7.82 -6.83
CA ASP A 444 32.68 -9.08 -7.43
C ASP A 444 31.98 -10.01 -6.42
N LYS A 445 32.14 -9.75 -5.12
CA LYS A 445 31.51 -10.51 -4.04
C LYS A 445 30.09 -10.06 -3.72
N CYS A 446 29.73 -8.83 -4.10
CA CYS A 446 28.41 -8.27 -3.81
C CYS A 446 27.34 -8.94 -4.69
N LYS A 447 26.29 -9.43 -4.05
CA LYS A 447 25.17 -10.15 -4.71
C LYS A 447 23.92 -9.29 -4.87
N LEU A 448 23.97 -8.01 -4.49
CA LEU A 448 22.82 -7.12 -4.57
C LEU A 448 22.38 -6.93 -6.02
N THR A 449 21.10 -7.20 -6.26
CA THR A 449 20.39 -6.92 -7.50
C THR A 449 19.35 -5.81 -7.34
N LYS A 450 19.14 -5.29 -6.12
CA LYS A 450 18.29 -4.13 -5.87
C LYS A 450 18.76 -3.36 -4.63
N LEU A 451 19.00 -2.06 -4.78
CA LEU A 451 19.28 -1.15 -3.68
C LEU A 451 18.34 0.05 -3.75
N ASP A 452 17.60 0.29 -2.67
CA ASP A 452 16.86 1.54 -2.45
C ASP A 452 17.57 2.39 -1.40
N ILE A 453 18.12 3.53 -1.82
CA ILE A 453 18.77 4.54 -0.95
C ILE A 453 17.99 5.86 -0.98
N SER A 454 16.73 5.82 -1.40
CA SER A 454 15.95 7.03 -1.59
C SER A 454 15.78 7.82 -0.29
N ARG A 455 15.59 9.15 -0.40
CA ARG A 455 15.32 10.02 0.77
C ARG A 455 16.43 9.96 1.85
N ASN A 456 17.68 10.05 1.42
CA ASN A 456 18.87 10.26 2.26
C ASN A 456 19.43 11.68 2.04
N ASN A 457 20.55 12.03 2.70
CA ASN A 457 21.20 13.34 2.60
C ASN A 457 22.35 13.34 1.58
N LEU A 458 22.19 12.65 0.45
CA LEU A 458 23.24 12.55 -0.56
C LEU A 458 23.44 13.90 -1.27
N THR A 459 24.70 14.29 -1.44
CA THR A 459 25.09 15.45 -2.26
C THR A 459 25.52 15.00 -3.66
N HIS A 460 25.92 15.93 -4.51
CA HIS A 460 26.44 15.66 -5.86
C HIS A 460 27.61 14.67 -5.90
N GLU A 461 28.53 14.75 -4.94
CA GLU A 461 29.61 13.77 -4.81
C GLU A 461 29.09 12.36 -4.48
N GLY A 462 28.00 12.25 -3.72
CA GLY A 462 27.39 10.96 -3.39
C GLY A 462 26.75 10.30 -4.60
N ALA A 463 26.02 11.08 -5.40
CA ALA A 463 25.47 10.62 -6.66
C ALA A 463 26.57 10.20 -7.64
N LYS A 464 27.68 10.93 -7.69
CA LYS A 464 28.87 10.57 -8.49
C LYS A 464 29.47 9.23 -8.05
N HIS A 465 29.71 9.03 -6.77
CA HIS A 465 30.20 7.74 -6.27
C HIS A 465 29.27 6.59 -6.64
N LEU A 466 27.96 6.73 -6.42
CA LEU A 466 26.98 5.70 -6.74
C LEU A 466 26.83 5.48 -8.25
N SER A 467 27.05 6.53 -9.06
CA SER A 467 27.07 6.43 -10.52
C SER A 467 28.24 5.57 -11.02
N ASP A 468 29.36 5.53 -10.31
CA ASP A 468 30.47 4.64 -10.66
C ASP A 468 30.15 3.15 -10.38
N ALA A 469 29.16 2.86 -9.51
CA ALA A 469 28.84 1.52 -9.01
C ALA A 469 27.57 0.85 -9.56
N LEU A 470 26.79 1.54 -10.38
CA LEU A 470 25.68 1.05 -11.23
C LEU A 470 24.86 -0.16 -10.75
N MET A 471 24.02 0.02 -9.71
CA MET A 471 22.78 -0.75 -9.43
C MET A 471 21.89 -0.03 -8.37
N ILE A 472 21.43 1.22 -8.58
CA ILE A 472 20.82 2.01 -7.48
C ILE A 472 19.60 2.85 -7.88
N ASN A 473 18.53 2.77 -7.08
CA ASN A 473 17.43 3.73 -7.02
C ASN A 473 17.81 4.88 -6.06
N ILE A 474 17.99 6.10 -6.58
CA ILE A 474 18.44 7.29 -5.81
C ILE A 474 17.35 8.37 -5.67
N GLY A 475 16.05 8.04 -5.79
CA GLY A 475 14.93 8.97 -5.59
C GLY A 475 15.02 9.81 -4.30
N GLY A 476 14.52 11.05 -4.25
CA GLY A 476 14.39 11.80 -2.97
C GLY A 476 15.67 12.37 -2.33
N ASN A 477 16.81 12.37 -3.02
CA ASN A 477 18.13 12.83 -2.58
C ASN A 477 18.55 14.14 -3.27
N TYR A 478 18.05 15.32 -2.87
CA TYR A 478 18.47 16.67 -3.35
C TYR A 478 19.46 16.72 -4.54
N LEU A 479 19.05 16.28 -5.75
CA LEU A 479 19.95 16.21 -6.90
C LEU A 479 20.01 17.58 -7.58
N VAL A 480 21.21 18.13 -7.75
CA VAL A 480 21.44 19.36 -8.52
C VAL A 480 21.87 18.99 -9.96
N TYR A 481 21.88 19.94 -10.90
CA TYR A 481 22.17 19.69 -12.33
C TYR A 481 23.53 18.98 -12.59
N GLU A 482 24.58 19.31 -11.84
CA GLU A 482 25.89 18.63 -11.96
C GLU A 482 25.82 17.13 -11.60
N ASN A 483 24.90 16.72 -10.73
CA ASN A 483 24.72 15.31 -10.34
C ASN A 483 24.20 14.48 -11.53
N THR A 484 23.29 15.07 -12.28
CA THR A 484 22.64 14.40 -13.40
C THR A 484 23.62 14.20 -14.55
N LYS A 485 24.55 15.13 -14.73
CA LYS A 485 25.67 14.99 -15.67
C LYS A 485 26.56 13.80 -15.34
N HIS A 486 26.92 13.61 -14.07
CA HIS A 486 27.70 12.44 -13.65
C HIS A 486 26.93 11.14 -13.84
N LEU A 487 25.65 11.10 -13.47
CA LEU A 487 24.77 9.96 -13.70
C LEU A 487 24.66 9.61 -15.19
N SER A 488 24.50 10.62 -16.05
CA SER A 488 24.47 10.46 -17.50
C SER A 488 25.79 9.93 -18.05
N ASN A 489 26.94 10.42 -17.56
CA ASN A 489 28.24 9.90 -17.95
C ASN A 489 28.41 8.42 -17.56
N ALA A 490 27.90 8.02 -16.40
CA ALA A 490 27.90 6.64 -15.97
C ALA A 490 26.97 5.76 -16.81
N LEU A 491 25.78 6.24 -17.19
CA LEU A 491 24.88 5.55 -18.11
C LEU A 491 25.53 5.31 -19.48
N MET A 492 26.48 6.17 -19.89
CA MET A 492 27.26 6.04 -21.11
C MET A 492 28.55 5.21 -20.96
N SER A 493 28.84 4.65 -19.79
CA SER A 493 30.03 3.82 -19.56
C SER A 493 29.87 2.41 -20.15
N ASP A 494 30.95 1.84 -20.68
CA ASP A 494 30.97 0.46 -21.21
C ASP A 494 30.62 -0.60 -20.15
N ASN A 495 30.88 -0.27 -18.88
CA ASN A 495 30.59 -1.13 -17.74
C ASN A 495 29.15 -1.01 -17.23
N CYS A 496 28.33 -0.11 -17.80
CA CYS A 496 26.95 0.09 -17.36
C CYS A 496 26.08 -1.13 -17.66
N LYS A 497 25.43 -1.67 -16.63
CA LYS A 497 24.46 -2.78 -16.72
C LYS A 497 23.03 -2.35 -16.42
N LEU A 498 22.81 -1.07 -16.10
CA LEU A 498 21.53 -0.57 -15.60
C LEU A 498 20.46 -0.58 -16.70
N THR A 499 19.35 -1.26 -16.43
CA THR A 499 18.17 -1.27 -17.29
C THR A 499 17.02 -0.48 -16.68
N GLU A 500 17.02 -0.22 -15.37
CA GLU A 500 15.96 0.53 -14.68
C GLU A 500 16.56 1.56 -13.73
N LEU A 501 16.07 2.80 -13.76
CA LEU A 501 16.56 3.90 -12.95
C LEU A 501 15.36 4.67 -12.37
N ASN A 502 15.31 4.81 -11.06
CA ASN A 502 14.36 5.70 -10.40
C ASN A 502 15.15 6.81 -9.68
N ILE A 503 14.88 8.04 -10.10
CA ILE A 503 15.38 9.28 -9.52
C ILE A 503 14.22 10.26 -9.29
N SER A 504 13.03 9.75 -8.97
CA SER A 504 11.88 10.57 -8.61
C SER A 504 12.16 11.47 -7.40
N ASN A 505 11.46 12.59 -7.27
CA ASN A 505 11.51 13.49 -6.12
C ASN A 505 12.89 14.11 -5.84
N ASN A 506 13.62 14.53 -6.88
CA ASN A 506 15.04 14.89 -6.81
C ASN A 506 15.39 16.33 -7.22
N ASN A 507 14.45 17.27 -7.25
CA ASN A 507 14.68 18.65 -7.71
C ASN A 507 15.33 18.77 -9.11
N LEU A 508 15.26 17.74 -9.94
CA LEU A 508 15.83 17.70 -11.28
C LEU A 508 15.24 18.81 -12.16
N THR A 509 16.09 19.64 -12.77
CA THR A 509 15.70 20.74 -13.68
C THR A 509 15.86 20.34 -15.14
N HIS A 510 15.50 21.23 -16.08
CA HIS A 510 15.68 21.00 -17.52
C HIS A 510 17.14 20.74 -17.93
N GLU A 511 18.12 21.32 -17.24
CA GLU A 511 19.55 21.04 -17.46
C GLU A 511 19.92 19.59 -17.09
N GLY A 512 19.31 19.05 -16.03
CA GLY A 512 19.48 17.63 -15.72
C GLY A 512 18.80 16.73 -16.76
N ALA A 513 17.60 17.10 -17.21
CA ALA A 513 16.89 16.42 -18.29
C ALA A 513 17.73 16.33 -19.57
N LYS A 514 18.41 17.42 -19.92
CA LYS A 514 19.32 17.50 -21.07
C LYS A 514 20.42 16.44 -20.99
N HIS A 515 21.11 16.37 -19.85
CA HIS A 515 22.15 15.37 -19.66
C HIS A 515 21.60 13.94 -19.72
N LEU A 516 20.44 13.65 -19.13
CA LEU A 516 19.82 12.32 -19.25
C LEU A 516 19.50 11.99 -20.69
N SER A 517 18.97 12.97 -21.42
CA SER A 517 18.64 12.84 -22.84
C SER A 517 19.89 12.53 -23.67
N ASP A 518 21.00 13.22 -23.41
CA ASP A 518 22.29 12.94 -24.04
C ASP A 518 22.75 11.49 -23.80
N ALA A 519 22.57 10.99 -22.58
CA ALA A 519 22.89 9.60 -22.26
C ALA A 519 21.96 8.59 -22.95
N LEU A 520 20.67 8.88 -23.02
CA LEU A 520 19.67 8.05 -23.70
C LEU A 520 19.91 7.95 -25.22
N MET A 521 20.51 8.98 -25.81
CA MET A 521 20.94 8.99 -27.21
C MET A 521 22.27 8.26 -27.46
N SER A 522 22.88 7.65 -26.43
CA SER A 522 24.12 6.88 -26.57
C SER A 522 23.85 5.40 -26.77
N ASP A 523 24.55 4.77 -27.71
CA ASP A 523 24.46 3.31 -27.97
C ASP A 523 24.85 2.47 -26.74
N LYS A 524 25.68 3.06 -25.86
CA LYS A 524 26.18 2.45 -24.62
C LYS A 524 25.13 2.41 -23.52
N CYS A 525 24.12 3.28 -23.56
CA CYS A 525 23.04 3.28 -22.58
C CYS A 525 22.17 2.04 -22.73
N LYS A 526 21.90 1.35 -21.62
CA LYS A 526 21.10 0.10 -21.59
C LYS A 526 19.73 0.30 -20.93
N LEU A 527 19.39 1.53 -20.58
CA LEU A 527 18.20 1.85 -19.81
C LEU A 527 16.94 1.58 -20.61
N THR A 528 16.04 0.78 -20.03
CA THR A 528 14.71 0.47 -20.55
C THR A 528 13.60 1.07 -19.69
N LYS A 529 13.85 1.38 -18.41
CA LYS A 529 12.88 2.08 -17.54
C LYS A 529 13.52 3.27 -16.82
N LEU A 530 12.83 4.41 -16.82
CA LEU A 530 13.25 5.62 -16.14
C LEU A 530 12.10 6.25 -15.37
N ASP A 531 12.22 6.43 -14.06
CA ASP A 531 11.28 7.22 -13.25
C ASP A 531 11.98 8.51 -12.80
N ILE A 532 11.51 9.64 -13.33
CA ILE A 532 11.91 11.00 -13.01
C ILE A 532 10.71 11.82 -12.50
N SER A 533 9.71 11.15 -11.91
CA SER A 533 8.52 11.79 -11.36
C SER A 533 8.82 12.72 -10.16
N TYR A 534 7.92 13.62 -9.80
CA TYR A 534 8.06 14.57 -8.68
C TYR A 534 9.33 15.46 -8.75
N ASN A 535 9.73 15.87 -9.95
CA ASN A 535 10.90 16.74 -10.17
C ASN A 535 10.49 18.16 -10.63
N ASN A 536 11.46 18.99 -11.04
CA ASN A 536 11.24 20.38 -11.49
C ASN A 536 11.48 20.54 -13.01
N LEU A 537 11.16 19.50 -13.81
CA LEU A 537 11.29 19.55 -15.27
C LEU A 537 10.31 20.59 -15.84
N THR A 538 10.82 21.48 -16.70
CA THR A 538 10.02 22.46 -17.46
C THR A 538 9.82 21.96 -18.90
N ASN A 539 9.10 22.73 -19.74
CA ASN A 539 8.90 22.41 -21.16
C ASN A 539 10.23 22.13 -21.92
N GLU A 540 11.30 22.86 -21.59
CA GLU A 540 12.64 22.60 -22.15
C GLU A 540 13.17 21.21 -21.76
N GLY A 541 12.91 20.77 -20.53
CA GLY A 541 13.28 19.43 -20.09
C GLY A 541 12.49 18.34 -20.84
N ALA A 542 11.20 18.57 -21.09
CA ALA A 542 10.39 17.68 -21.92
C ALA A 542 10.86 17.64 -23.36
N LYS A 543 11.29 18.77 -23.94
CA LYS A 543 11.85 18.84 -25.28
C LYS A 543 13.11 17.99 -25.42
N HIS A 544 14.05 18.11 -24.49
CA HIS A 544 15.25 17.27 -24.48
C HIS A 544 14.92 15.77 -24.42
N LEU A 545 13.98 15.38 -23.54
CA LEU A 545 13.56 13.98 -23.44
C LEU A 545 12.87 13.51 -24.72
N SER A 546 12.10 14.39 -25.36
CA SER A 546 11.44 14.11 -26.65
C SER A 546 12.48 13.85 -27.75
N ASP A 547 13.53 14.68 -27.82
CA ASP A 547 14.65 14.50 -28.75
C ASP A 547 15.33 13.14 -28.54
N ALA A 548 15.54 12.75 -27.27
CA ALA A 548 16.11 11.44 -26.95
C ALA A 548 15.18 10.28 -27.32
N LEU A 549 13.87 10.39 -27.07
CA LEU A 549 12.89 9.37 -27.43
C LEU A 549 12.77 9.17 -28.95
N MET A 550 13.03 10.21 -29.74
CA MET A 550 13.07 10.14 -31.20
C MET A 550 14.38 9.56 -31.75
N SER A 551 15.40 9.34 -30.91
CA SER A 551 16.63 8.67 -31.33
C SER A 551 16.41 7.15 -31.43
N ASP A 552 16.86 6.57 -32.54
CA ASP A 552 16.95 5.13 -32.79
C ASP A 552 17.78 4.37 -31.72
N LYS A 553 18.70 5.10 -31.07
CA LYS A 553 19.58 4.60 -30.00
C LYS A 553 18.89 4.47 -28.65
N CYS A 554 17.80 5.20 -28.43
CA CYS A 554 17.06 5.13 -27.17
C CYS A 554 16.42 3.75 -27.00
N LYS A 555 16.52 3.19 -25.81
CA LYS A 555 16.02 1.83 -25.46
C LYS A 555 14.89 1.87 -24.45
N LEU A 556 14.44 3.06 -24.04
CA LEU A 556 13.38 3.21 -23.05
C LEU A 556 12.06 2.62 -23.55
N THR A 557 11.50 1.74 -22.74
CA THR A 557 10.15 1.19 -22.85
C THR A 557 9.22 1.75 -21.78
N LYS A 558 9.75 2.22 -20.64
CA LYS A 558 8.95 2.89 -19.60
C LYS A 558 9.58 4.19 -19.14
N LEU A 559 8.78 5.25 -19.04
CA LEU A 559 9.19 6.56 -18.55
C LEU A 559 8.11 7.10 -17.60
N ASP A 560 8.45 7.47 -16.38
CA ASP A 560 7.55 8.21 -15.49
C ASP A 560 8.08 9.63 -15.30
N ILE A 561 7.31 10.62 -15.74
CA ILE A 561 7.58 12.05 -15.63
C ILE A 561 6.49 12.77 -14.82
N SER A 562 5.65 12.02 -14.11
CA SER A 562 4.54 12.58 -13.35
C SER A 562 5.00 13.63 -12.33
N HIS A 563 4.13 14.58 -11.99
CA HIS A 563 4.36 15.57 -10.94
C HIS A 563 5.58 16.50 -11.18
N ASN A 564 5.85 16.81 -12.46
CA ASN A 564 6.81 17.82 -12.92
C ASN A 564 6.14 19.15 -13.31
N ASN A 565 6.93 20.18 -13.68
CA ASN A 565 6.45 21.52 -14.05
C ASN A 565 6.24 21.66 -15.56
N LEU A 566 5.60 20.67 -16.19
CA LEU A 566 5.30 20.66 -17.62
C LEU A 566 3.98 21.37 -17.91
N THR A 567 3.98 22.23 -18.93
CA THR A 567 2.75 22.80 -19.48
C THR A 567 2.30 22.04 -20.73
N HIS A 568 1.23 22.49 -21.37
CA HIS A 568 0.72 21.92 -22.62
C HIS A 568 1.78 21.85 -23.74
N GLU A 569 2.75 22.76 -23.76
CA GLU A 569 3.84 22.76 -24.75
C GLU A 569 4.80 21.59 -24.52
N GLY A 570 5.21 21.35 -23.26
CA GLY A 570 6.05 20.20 -22.92
C GLY A 570 5.34 18.86 -23.18
N ALA A 571 4.05 18.79 -22.89
CA ALA A 571 3.22 17.62 -23.22
C ALA A 571 3.12 17.38 -24.74
N LYS A 572 3.00 18.46 -25.54
CA LYS A 572 2.99 18.37 -27.00
C LYS A 572 4.30 17.81 -27.55
N CYS A 573 5.45 18.30 -27.07
CA CYS A 573 6.76 17.77 -27.51
C CYS A 573 6.89 16.26 -27.27
N LEU A 574 6.46 15.79 -26.08
CA LEU A 574 6.49 14.36 -25.75
C LEU A 574 5.50 13.57 -26.60
N SER A 575 4.30 14.12 -26.84
CA SER A 575 3.31 13.52 -27.74
C SER A 575 3.87 13.34 -29.15
N ASP A 576 4.55 14.36 -29.68
CA ASP A 576 5.16 14.31 -31.01
C ASP A 576 6.23 13.19 -31.06
N ALA A 577 7.06 13.07 -30.02
CA ALA A 577 8.05 12.01 -29.91
C ALA A 577 7.45 10.60 -29.83
N LEU A 578 6.32 10.41 -29.13
CA LEU A 578 5.62 9.11 -29.06
C LEU A 578 5.05 8.66 -30.40
N THR A 579 4.74 9.61 -31.30
CA THR A 579 4.27 9.29 -32.66
C THR A 579 5.40 8.97 -33.64
N SER A 580 6.66 9.10 -33.22
CA SER A 580 7.82 8.75 -34.04
C SER A 580 7.99 7.24 -34.13
N ASP A 581 8.26 6.73 -35.33
CA ASP A 581 8.54 5.31 -35.60
C ASP A 581 9.79 4.77 -34.85
N THR A 582 10.64 5.67 -34.36
CA THR A 582 11.84 5.33 -33.58
C THR A 582 11.59 5.20 -32.08
N CYS A 583 10.44 5.65 -31.58
CA CYS A 583 10.11 5.60 -30.16
C CYS A 583 9.76 4.17 -29.73
N LYS A 584 10.39 3.68 -28.66
CA LYS A 584 10.19 2.31 -28.13
C LYS A 584 9.35 2.29 -26.85
N LEU A 585 8.79 3.43 -26.45
CA LEU A 585 8.08 3.57 -25.20
C LEU A 585 6.73 2.85 -25.24
N THR A 586 6.47 1.99 -24.27
CA THR A 586 5.20 1.28 -24.07
C THR A 586 4.42 1.79 -22.85
N GLU A 587 5.06 2.53 -21.95
CA GLU A 587 4.45 3.07 -20.73
C GLU A 587 4.98 4.48 -20.43
N LEU A 588 4.07 5.47 -20.29
CA LEU A 588 4.39 6.84 -19.89
C LEU A 588 3.56 7.27 -18.67
N GLY A 589 4.19 7.39 -17.50
CA GLY A 589 3.58 8.02 -16.32
C GLY A 589 3.62 9.54 -16.46
N HIS A 590 2.48 10.23 -16.37
CA HIS A 590 2.42 11.70 -16.39
C HIS A 590 1.29 12.22 -15.49
N THR A 591 1.52 13.32 -14.78
CA THR A 591 0.48 14.07 -14.05
C THR A 591 0.78 15.56 -14.15
N SER A 592 -0.26 16.37 -14.39
CA SER A 592 -0.14 17.82 -14.42
C SER A 592 -0.31 18.38 -13.00
N LYS A 593 0.70 19.12 -12.50
CA LYS A 593 0.53 19.95 -11.30
C LYS A 593 -0.32 21.19 -11.64
N PRO A 594 -1.21 21.65 -10.74
CA PRO A 594 -1.84 22.96 -10.89
C PRO A 594 -0.80 24.05 -10.59
N GLY A 595 -0.57 24.96 -11.53
CA GLY A 595 0.32 26.10 -11.31
C GLY A 595 -0.25 27.08 -10.27
N PRO A 596 0.61 27.80 -9.53
CA PRO A 596 0.20 29.01 -8.84
C PRO A 596 -0.01 30.11 -9.89
N ASP A 597 -0.92 31.04 -9.64
CA ASP A 597 -1.25 32.18 -10.50
C ASP A 597 -2.19 31.88 -11.69
N SER A 598 -3.48 31.78 -11.39
CA SER A 598 -4.51 32.34 -12.27
C SER A 598 -5.47 33.18 -11.43
N ASP A 599 -5.16 34.47 -11.39
CA ASP A 599 -6.02 35.56 -10.95
C ASP A 599 -7.40 35.45 -11.66
N PRO A 600 -8.53 35.50 -10.94
CA PRO A 600 -9.84 35.24 -11.53
C PRO A 600 -10.42 36.52 -12.14
N ASP A 601 -9.73 37.16 -13.08
CA ASP A 601 -10.35 38.15 -13.96
C ASP A 601 -9.50 38.47 -15.20
N SER A 602 -9.75 37.78 -16.31
CA SER A 602 -9.77 38.37 -17.66
C SER A 602 -10.00 37.27 -18.70
N GLY A 603 -11.23 37.21 -19.21
CA GLY A 603 -11.53 36.42 -20.39
C GLY A 603 -10.93 37.01 -21.66
N ARG A 604 -10.51 36.15 -22.58
CA ARG A 604 -10.95 36.09 -24.00
C ARG A 604 -10.02 35.20 -24.83
N ASP A 605 -10.67 34.35 -25.61
CA ASP A 605 -10.34 33.96 -26.98
C ASP A 605 -8.95 33.36 -27.30
N SER A 606 -8.94 32.06 -27.59
CA SER A 606 -8.92 31.51 -28.96
C SER A 606 -7.90 30.38 -29.25
N LYS A 607 -8.49 29.30 -29.77
CA LYS A 607 -8.01 28.24 -30.69
C LYS A 607 -7.02 27.18 -30.21
#